data_AF-A0A746PVG2-F1
#
_entry.id   AF-A0A746PVG2-F1
#
_cell.length_a   1.000
_cell.length_b   1.000
_cell.length_c   1.000
_cell.angle_alpha   90.00
_cell.angle_beta   90.00
_cell.angle_gamma   90.00
#
_symmetry.space_group_name_H-M   'P 1'
#
loop_
_entity.id
_entity.type
_entity.pdbx_description
1 polymer ?
#
loop_
_entity_poly.entity_id
_entity_poly.type
_entity_poly.pdbx_seq_one_letter_code
_entity_poly.pdbx_strand_id
1 'polypeptide(L)'
;VLIGYLAANTTTLHLGSGGVMLPNHSPLVIAEQFGTLNTLYPGRIDLGLGRAPGSDQPTMRALRRHMSGDIDNFPRDVAELVDWFDARDPNPHVRPVPGYGEQIPVWLLGSSLYSAQLAAQLGLPFAFASHFAPDMLFQALHLYRTQFKPSARLESILRETQADEIMVNGQIFDHQARLHSFDLAMDVKEELLG
;
A
#
# COMPACT_ATOMS: atom_id res chain seq x y z
N VAL A 1 8.10 11.09 8.99
CA VAL A 1 8.62 12.48 8.96
C VAL A 1 7.95 13.32 7.88
N LEU A 2 8.17 13.05 6.58
CA LEU A 2 7.62 13.89 5.50
C LEU A 2 6.08 13.95 5.50
N ILE A 3 5.39 12.81 5.69
CA ILE A 3 3.93 12.76 5.79
C ILE A 3 3.42 13.72 6.88
N GLY A 4 3.99 13.66 8.09
CA GLY A 4 3.63 14.55 9.19
C GLY A 4 3.90 16.03 8.88
N TYR A 5 5.02 16.35 8.23
CA TYR A 5 5.31 17.71 7.79
C TYR A 5 4.26 18.24 6.80
N LEU A 6 3.89 17.44 5.80
CA LEU A 6 2.86 17.81 4.82
C LEU A 6 1.46 17.89 5.47
N ALA A 7 1.15 16.98 6.37
CA ALA A 7 -0.14 16.94 7.07
C ALA A 7 -0.34 18.16 7.97
N ALA A 8 0.73 18.65 8.62
CA ALA A 8 0.70 19.89 9.38
C ALA A 8 0.47 21.15 8.52
N ASN A 9 0.74 21.09 7.21
CA ASN A 9 0.70 22.24 6.29
C ASN A 9 -0.39 22.13 5.21
N THR A 10 -1.27 21.15 5.31
CA THR A 10 -2.40 20.95 4.38
C THR A 10 -3.65 20.64 5.19
N THR A 11 -4.84 20.81 4.62
CA THR A 11 -6.10 20.63 5.37
C THR A 11 -7.02 19.54 4.83
N THR A 12 -6.97 19.24 3.53
CA THR A 12 -7.94 18.33 2.87
C THR A 12 -7.30 17.14 2.15
N LEU A 13 -6.04 17.24 1.73
CA LEU A 13 -5.37 16.17 0.98
C LEU A 13 -5.23 14.89 1.81
N HIS A 14 -5.52 13.74 1.23
CA HIS A 14 -5.06 12.47 1.76
C HIS A 14 -3.54 12.37 1.61
N LEU A 15 -2.88 11.90 2.65
CA LEU A 15 -1.43 11.80 2.72
C LEU A 15 -1.04 10.40 3.19
N GLY A 16 -0.19 9.74 2.41
CA GLY A 16 0.20 8.38 2.72
C GLY A 16 1.61 8.03 2.27
N SER A 17 2.01 6.81 2.60
CA SER A 17 3.25 6.24 2.07
C SER A 17 3.01 5.61 0.71
N GLY A 18 3.91 5.85 -0.24
CA GLY A 18 3.90 5.18 -1.54
C GLY A 18 5.14 4.31 -1.81
N GLY A 19 5.58 3.35 -0.98
CA GLY A 19 5.00 2.77 0.23
C GLY A 19 6.09 2.54 1.30
N VAL A 20 5.71 2.12 2.49
CA VAL A 20 6.65 1.60 3.49
C VAL A 20 7.18 0.26 3.00
N MET A 21 8.50 0.11 2.94
CA MET A 21 9.15 -1.17 2.62
C MET A 21 9.10 -2.06 3.86
N LEU A 22 7.93 -2.64 4.13
CA LEU A 22 7.60 -3.32 5.39
C LEU A 22 8.65 -4.35 5.82
N PRO A 23 9.30 -5.12 4.93
CA PRO A 23 10.35 -6.06 5.33
C PRO A 23 11.59 -5.42 5.98
N ASN A 24 11.68 -4.10 6.07
CA ASN A 24 12.77 -3.37 6.74
C ASN A 24 12.37 -2.85 8.12
N HIS A 25 11.13 -3.07 8.55
CA HIS A 25 10.54 -2.47 9.73
C HIS A 25 9.82 -3.49 10.60
N SER A 26 9.67 -3.17 11.88
CA SER A 26 8.74 -3.89 12.74
C SER A 26 7.30 -3.45 12.42
N PRO A 27 6.35 -4.39 12.17
CA PRO A 27 4.95 -4.05 11.95
C PRO A 27 4.36 -3.20 13.09
N LEU A 28 4.68 -3.53 14.34
CA LEU A 28 4.22 -2.78 15.52
C LEU A 28 4.63 -1.30 15.46
N VAL A 29 5.88 -1.03 15.08
CA VAL A 29 6.39 0.34 14.96
C VAL A 29 5.69 1.10 13.82
N ILE A 30 5.40 0.43 12.71
CA ILE A 30 4.65 1.05 11.61
C ILE A 30 3.22 1.37 12.04
N ALA A 31 2.55 0.45 12.74
CA ALA A 31 1.22 0.70 13.28
C ALA A 31 1.19 1.89 14.25
N GLU A 32 2.18 2.02 15.14
CA GLU A 32 2.27 3.14 16.08
C GLU A 32 2.53 4.47 15.38
N GLN A 33 3.39 4.48 14.35
CA GLN A 33 3.68 5.69 13.59
C GLN A 33 2.46 6.18 12.81
N PHE A 34 1.75 5.27 12.14
CA PHE A 34 0.55 5.63 11.39
C PHE A 34 -0.64 5.90 12.32
N GLY A 35 -0.76 5.18 13.44
CA GLY A 35 -1.66 5.50 14.54
C GLY A 35 -1.46 6.93 15.00
N THR A 36 -0.22 7.34 15.24
CA THR A 36 0.11 8.69 15.71
C THR A 36 -0.27 9.73 14.66
N LEU A 37 0.03 9.47 13.38
CA LEU A 37 -0.36 10.37 12.29
C LEU A 37 -1.89 10.49 12.18
N ASN A 38 -2.62 9.38 12.26
CA ASN A 38 -4.08 9.40 12.18
C ASN A 38 -4.72 10.11 13.38
N THR A 39 -4.19 9.93 14.59
CA THR A 39 -4.66 10.66 15.77
C THR A 39 -4.43 12.17 15.64
N LEU A 40 -3.29 12.59 15.08
CA LEU A 40 -2.97 14.01 14.90
C LEU A 40 -3.70 14.64 13.70
N TYR A 41 -3.96 13.86 12.65
CA TYR A 41 -4.51 14.30 11.37
C TYR A 41 -5.62 13.34 10.92
N PRO A 42 -6.76 13.29 11.62
CA PRO A 42 -7.77 12.26 11.43
C PRO A 42 -8.42 12.29 10.05
N GLY A 43 -8.69 11.09 9.52
CA GLY A 43 -9.49 10.88 8.31
C GLY A 43 -8.77 11.18 6.99
N ARG A 44 -7.44 11.27 6.99
CA ARG A 44 -6.67 11.63 5.78
C ARG A 44 -5.26 11.03 5.71
N ILE A 45 -5.02 9.96 6.47
CA ILE A 45 -3.73 9.27 6.53
C ILE A 45 -3.89 7.87 5.95
N ASP A 46 -3.11 7.55 4.91
CA ASP A 46 -3.16 6.27 4.22
C ASP A 46 -1.84 5.51 4.35
N LEU A 47 -1.89 4.23 4.71
CA LEU A 47 -0.71 3.36 4.79
C LEU A 47 -0.54 2.54 3.51
N GLY A 48 0.35 2.96 2.61
CA GLY A 48 0.80 2.11 1.51
C GLY A 48 1.98 1.22 1.92
N LEU A 49 1.90 -0.08 1.61
CA LEU A 49 2.88 -1.12 1.97
C LEU A 49 3.48 -1.76 0.71
N GLY A 50 4.80 -1.90 0.68
CA GLY A 50 5.54 -2.57 -0.40
C GLY A 50 6.38 -3.74 0.11
N ARG A 51 6.45 -4.81 -0.69
CA ARG A 51 7.24 -6.02 -0.40
C ARG A 51 8.73 -5.85 -0.73
N ALA A 52 9.07 -4.97 -1.67
CA ALA A 52 10.44 -4.84 -2.11
C ALA A 52 11.33 -4.32 -0.97
N PRO A 53 12.59 -4.76 -0.87
CA PRO A 53 13.55 -4.21 0.08
C PRO A 53 13.88 -2.74 -0.20
N GLY A 54 13.72 -2.30 -1.45
CA GLY A 54 14.00 -0.93 -1.89
C GLY A 54 15.48 -0.54 -1.90
N SER A 55 16.41 -1.47 -1.64
CA SER A 55 17.85 -1.20 -1.56
C SER A 55 18.71 -2.47 -1.77
N ASP A 56 20.04 -2.29 -1.75
CA ASP A 56 21.03 -3.36 -1.86
C ASP A 56 21.18 -4.18 -0.57
N GLN A 57 21.83 -5.35 -0.65
CA GLN A 57 21.92 -6.26 0.50
C GLN A 57 22.72 -5.73 1.70
N PRO A 58 23.84 -5.02 1.51
CA PRO A 58 24.53 -4.35 2.62
C PRO A 58 23.62 -3.36 3.37
N THR A 59 22.87 -2.54 2.64
CA THR A 59 21.93 -1.57 3.21
C THR A 59 20.81 -2.28 3.95
N MET A 60 20.25 -3.33 3.36
CA MET A 60 19.24 -4.18 3.98
C MET A 60 19.70 -4.77 5.32
N ARG A 61 20.94 -5.27 5.39
CA ARG A 61 21.51 -5.81 6.64
C ARG A 61 21.68 -4.74 7.71
N ALA A 62 22.04 -3.53 7.31
CA ALA A 62 22.16 -2.40 8.24
C ALA A 62 20.80 -2.00 8.82
N LEU A 63 19.74 -2.04 8.01
CA LEU A 63 18.36 -1.74 8.44
C LEU A 63 17.79 -2.85 9.34
N ARG A 64 18.03 -4.13 9.01
CA ARG A 64 17.44 -5.30 9.69
C ARG A 64 18.19 -5.77 10.94
N ARG A 65 18.88 -4.88 11.65
CA ARG A 65 19.93 -5.13 12.65
C ARG A 65 19.78 -6.36 13.58
N HIS A 66 18.58 -6.89 13.84
CA HIS A 66 18.35 -8.13 14.62
C HIS A 66 17.18 -9.04 14.19
N MET A 67 16.66 -8.97 12.96
CA MET A 67 15.54 -9.82 12.55
C MET A 67 15.99 -10.96 11.61
N SER A 68 15.96 -12.19 12.13
CA SER A 68 16.06 -13.46 11.39
C SER A 68 14.86 -13.71 10.46
N GLY A 69 14.11 -12.68 10.09
CA GLY A 69 12.87 -12.77 9.31
C GLY A 69 13.16 -12.87 7.82
N ASP A 70 12.73 -13.96 7.22
CA ASP A 70 12.74 -14.12 5.76
C ASP A 70 11.82 -13.08 5.11
N ILE A 71 12.16 -12.69 3.86
CA ILE A 71 11.31 -11.83 3.01
C ILE A 71 9.90 -12.45 2.84
N ASP A 72 9.76 -13.75 3.05
CA ASP A 72 8.51 -14.51 2.99
C ASP A 72 7.51 -14.18 4.12
N ASN A 73 7.88 -13.39 5.12
CA ASN A 73 6.95 -12.98 6.18
C ASN A 73 5.99 -11.86 5.78
N PHE A 74 6.24 -11.16 4.66
CA PHE A 74 5.46 -9.99 4.27
C PHE A 74 3.92 -10.18 4.31
N PRO A 75 3.32 -11.28 3.81
CA PRO A 75 1.88 -11.50 3.93
C PRO A 75 1.37 -11.53 5.37
N ARG A 76 2.14 -12.15 6.28
CA ARG A 76 1.80 -12.24 7.71
C ARG A 76 1.89 -10.88 8.37
N ASP A 77 2.95 -10.13 8.07
CA ASP A 77 3.16 -8.79 8.63
C ASP A 77 2.06 -7.81 8.17
N VAL A 78 1.60 -7.91 6.92
CA VAL A 78 0.46 -7.13 6.41
C VAL A 78 -0.83 -7.51 7.12
N ALA A 79 -1.10 -8.82 7.29
CA ALA A 79 -2.29 -9.29 7.98
C ALA A 79 -2.33 -8.83 9.45
N GLU A 80 -1.20 -8.92 10.16
CA GLU A 80 -1.09 -8.46 11.55
C GLU A 80 -1.38 -6.95 11.69
N LEU A 81 -0.87 -6.12 10.78
CA LEU A 81 -1.17 -4.69 10.73
C LEU A 81 -2.67 -4.42 10.54
N VAL A 82 -3.29 -5.10 9.57
CA VAL A 82 -4.72 -4.98 9.29
C VAL A 82 -5.55 -5.42 10.49
N ASP A 83 -5.19 -6.55 11.10
CA ASP A 83 -5.85 -7.07 12.30
C ASP A 83 -5.81 -6.06 13.44
N TRP A 84 -4.67 -5.41 13.71
CA TRP A 84 -4.60 -4.35 14.73
C TRP A 84 -5.44 -3.12 14.40
N PHE A 85 -5.49 -2.68 13.14
CA PHE A 85 -6.31 -1.52 12.76
C PHE A 85 -7.81 -1.81 12.80
N ASP A 86 -8.21 -3.06 12.60
CA ASP A 86 -9.60 -3.50 12.60
C ASP A 86 -10.04 -4.10 13.96
N ALA A 87 -9.10 -4.19 14.91
CA ALA A 87 -9.31 -4.85 16.19
C ALA A 87 -10.38 -4.18 17.05
N ARG A 88 -11.12 -5.00 17.78
CA ARG A 88 -12.17 -4.60 18.73
C ARG A 88 -11.99 -5.20 20.13
N ASP A 89 -11.02 -6.08 20.32
CA ASP A 89 -10.76 -6.69 21.63
C ASP A 89 -10.27 -5.61 22.60
N PRO A 90 -10.97 -5.38 23.72
CA PRO A 90 -10.57 -4.37 24.70
C PRO A 90 -9.28 -4.72 25.47
N ASN A 91 -8.80 -5.98 25.44
CA ASN A 91 -7.66 -6.42 26.24
C ASN A 91 -6.65 -7.29 25.46
N PRO A 92 -6.01 -6.75 24.39
CA PRO A 92 -5.03 -7.50 23.63
C PRO A 92 -3.72 -7.68 24.41
N HIS A 93 -3.04 -8.81 24.20
CA HIS A 93 -1.73 -9.07 24.79
C HIS A 93 -0.64 -8.12 24.27
N VAL A 94 -0.67 -7.81 22.97
CA VAL A 94 0.22 -6.85 22.30
C VAL A 94 -0.65 -5.97 21.41
N ARG A 95 -0.43 -4.66 21.49
CA ARG A 95 -1.11 -3.69 20.62
C ARG A 95 -0.24 -2.47 20.35
N PRO A 96 -0.39 -1.83 19.18
CA PRO A 96 0.16 -0.50 18.92
C PRO A 96 -0.57 0.55 19.76
N VAL A 97 0.18 1.50 20.32
CA VAL A 97 -0.37 2.65 21.06
C VAL A 97 0.29 3.95 20.59
N PRO A 98 -0.42 4.85 19.89
CA PRO A 98 -1.75 4.69 19.27
C PRO A 98 -1.72 3.74 18.06
N GLY A 99 -2.87 3.44 17.45
CA GLY A 99 -2.96 2.60 16.24
C GLY A 99 -3.96 1.45 16.35
N TYR A 100 -4.22 0.96 17.56
CA TYR A 100 -5.13 -0.16 17.74
C TYR A 100 -6.60 0.25 17.55
N GLY A 101 -7.31 -0.37 16.59
CA GLY A 101 -8.70 -0.05 16.25
C GLY A 101 -8.91 1.26 15.48
N GLU A 102 -7.84 1.91 15.01
CA GLU A 102 -7.87 3.22 14.37
C GLU A 102 -8.42 3.21 12.92
N GLN A 103 -8.71 2.03 12.34
CA GLN A 103 -9.30 1.86 11.00
C GLN A 103 -8.55 2.60 9.87
N ILE A 104 -7.23 2.79 10.03
CA ILE A 104 -6.39 3.51 9.06
C ILE A 104 -6.39 2.79 7.72
N PRO A 105 -6.73 3.42 6.57
CA PRO A 105 -6.67 2.82 5.23
C PRO A 105 -5.32 2.18 4.91
N VAL A 106 -5.34 0.96 4.34
CA VAL A 106 -4.13 0.21 3.98
C VAL A 106 -4.18 -0.12 2.49
N TRP A 107 -3.12 0.22 1.76
CA TRP A 107 -2.93 -0.05 0.35
C TRP A 107 -1.76 -1.00 0.16
N LEU A 108 -1.93 -2.02 -0.70
CA LEU A 108 -0.80 -2.83 -1.15
C LEU A 108 -0.24 -2.27 -2.46
N LEU A 109 1.07 -2.02 -2.48
CA LEU A 109 1.80 -1.56 -3.63
C LEU A 109 2.69 -2.68 -4.17
N GLY A 110 2.69 -2.88 -5.48
CA GLY A 110 3.54 -3.89 -6.09
C GLY A 110 3.67 -3.80 -7.61
N SER A 111 4.68 -4.47 -8.13
CA SER A 111 4.97 -4.58 -9.57
C SER A 111 5.01 -6.03 -10.04
N SER A 112 4.27 -6.93 -9.36
CA SER A 112 4.26 -8.36 -9.66
C SER A 112 2.86 -8.95 -9.55
N LEU A 113 2.62 -10.08 -10.24
CA LEU A 113 1.38 -10.83 -10.14
C LEU A 113 1.13 -11.36 -8.72
N TYR A 114 2.20 -11.70 -7.99
CA TYR A 114 2.11 -12.13 -6.60
C TYR A 114 1.49 -11.04 -5.71
N SER A 115 1.94 -9.79 -5.85
CA SER A 115 1.39 -8.67 -5.08
C SER A 115 -0.09 -8.43 -5.39
N ALA A 116 -0.49 -8.59 -6.66
CA ALA A 116 -1.89 -8.49 -7.06
C ALA A 116 -2.76 -9.59 -6.44
N GLN A 117 -2.28 -10.84 -6.46
CA GLN A 117 -2.96 -11.97 -5.82
C GLN A 117 -3.07 -11.80 -4.31
N LEU A 118 -2.00 -11.34 -3.65
CA LEU A 118 -2.02 -11.10 -2.21
C LEU A 118 -3.02 -10.00 -1.83
N ALA A 119 -3.04 -8.89 -2.55
CA ALA A 119 -4.00 -7.81 -2.31
C ALA A 119 -5.45 -8.29 -2.51
N ALA A 120 -5.69 -9.08 -3.54
CA ALA A 120 -6.99 -9.69 -3.79
C ALA A 120 -7.43 -10.63 -2.67
N GLN A 121 -6.52 -11.49 -2.18
CA GLN A 121 -6.82 -12.44 -1.12
C GLN A 121 -7.09 -11.78 0.24
N LEU A 122 -6.40 -10.67 0.54
CA LEU A 122 -6.62 -9.88 1.74
C LEU A 122 -7.76 -8.86 1.60
N GLY A 123 -8.34 -8.73 0.41
CA GLY A 123 -9.40 -7.76 0.12
C GLY A 123 -8.94 -6.31 0.27
N LEU A 124 -7.66 -6.03 0.01
CA LEU A 124 -7.06 -4.70 0.17
C LEU A 124 -7.02 -3.95 -1.17
N PRO A 125 -7.16 -2.62 -1.17
CA PRO A 125 -6.83 -1.79 -2.32
C PRO A 125 -5.43 -2.08 -2.85
N PHE A 126 -5.29 -2.05 -4.17
CA PHE A 126 -4.06 -2.38 -4.86
C PHE A 126 -3.62 -1.27 -5.81
N ALA A 127 -2.35 -0.85 -5.69
CA ALA A 127 -1.71 0.09 -6.61
C ALA A 127 -0.55 -0.61 -7.33
N PHE A 128 -0.71 -0.81 -8.65
CA PHE A 128 0.30 -1.48 -9.47
C PHE A 128 1.32 -0.47 -10.02
N ALA A 129 2.61 -0.73 -9.80
CA ALA A 129 3.69 0.11 -10.31
C ALA A 129 4.06 -0.27 -11.75
N SER A 130 3.25 0.18 -12.72
CA SER A 130 3.44 -0.11 -14.15
C SER A 130 4.75 0.40 -14.71
N HIS A 131 5.32 1.48 -14.17
CA HIS A 131 6.62 1.99 -14.59
C HIS A 131 7.79 1.02 -14.32
N PHE A 132 7.63 0.04 -13.43
CA PHE A 132 8.61 -1.02 -13.19
C PHE A 132 8.34 -2.31 -13.96
N ALA A 133 7.07 -2.62 -14.23
CA ALA A 133 6.67 -3.86 -14.89
C ALA A 133 5.48 -3.62 -15.84
N PRO A 134 5.69 -2.83 -16.92
CA PRO A 134 4.60 -2.37 -17.79
C PRO A 134 3.84 -3.54 -18.43
N ASP A 135 4.57 -4.54 -18.92
CA ASP A 135 4.03 -5.73 -19.58
C ASP A 135 3.11 -6.58 -18.68
N MET A 136 3.24 -6.43 -17.36
CA MET A 136 2.46 -7.19 -16.38
C MET A 136 1.19 -6.46 -15.91
N LEU A 137 0.99 -5.19 -16.29
CA LEU A 137 -0.09 -4.36 -15.76
C LEU A 137 -1.46 -5.02 -15.93
N PHE A 138 -1.84 -5.39 -17.16
CA PHE A 138 -3.15 -5.97 -17.45
C PHE A 138 -3.35 -7.30 -16.76
N GLN A 139 -2.35 -8.17 -16.80
CA GLN A 139 -2.42 -9.46 -16.13
C GLN A 139 -2.57 -9.31 -14.60
N ALA A 140 -1.87 -8.34 -14.00
CA ALA A 140 -1.99 -8.05 -12.58
C ALA A 140 -3.36 -7.50 -12.21
N LEU A 141 -3.92 -6.56 -12.99
CA LEU A 141 -5.26 -6.02 -12.78
C LEU A 141 -6.33 -7.10 -12.94
N HIS A 142 -6.22 -7.92 -13.98
CA HIS A 142 -7.12 -9.05 -14.21
C HIS A 142 -7.09 -10.04 -13.03
N LEU A 143 -5.89 -10.44 -12.58
CA LEU A 143 -5.74 -11.31 -11.41
C LEU A 143 -6.31 -10.69 -10.14
N TYR A 144 -6.03 -9.41 -9.88
CA TYR A 144 -6.56 -8.72 -8.72
C TYR A 144 -8.09 -8.74 -8.70
N ARG A 145 -8.72 -8.35 -9.81
CA ARG A 145 -10.19 -8.28 -9.92
C ARG A 145 -10.86 -9.65 -9.84
N THR A 146 -10.31 -10.65 -10.53
CA THR A 146 -10.91 -11.99 -10.61
C THR A 146 -10.76 -12.80 -9.32
N GLN A 147 -9.71 -12.55 -8.53
CA GLN A 147 -9.47 -13.26 -7.27
C GLN A 147 -9.87 -12.44 -6.05
N PHE A 148 -10.47 -11.26 -6.25
CA PHE A 148 -10.77 -10.33 -5.17
C PHE A 148 -11.74 -10.94 -4.16
N LYS A 149 -11.35 -10.91 -2.88
CA LYS A 149 -12.23 -11.27 -1.77
C LYS A 149 -12.74 -9.99 -1.12
N PRO A 150 -14.06 -9.70 -1.18
CA PRO A 150 -14.63 -8.50 -0.56
C PRO A 150 -14.26 -8.36 0.92
N SER A 151 -13.96 -7.13 1.31
CA SER A 151 -13.66 -6.75 2.69
C SER A 151 -14.35 -5.43 3.02
N ALA A 152 -14.67 -5.21 4.31
CA ALA A 152 -15.22 -3.94 4.78
C ALA A 152 -14.29 -2.74 4.50
N ARG A 153 -12.99 -3.02 4.39
CA ARG A 153 -11.92 -2.04 4.19
C ARG A 153 -11.93 -1.47 2.77
N LEU A 154 -12.09 -2.29 1.73
CA LEU A 154 -12.22 -1.76 0.36
C LEU A 154 -13.48 -0.89 0.24
N GLU A 155 -14.60 -1.33 0.81
CA GLU A 155 -15.83 -0.54 0.77
C GLU A 155 -15.69 0.82 1.45
N SER A 156 -15.00 0.90 2.59
CA SER A 156 -14.74 2.18 3.26
C SER A 156 -13.94 3.11 2.37
N ILE A 157 -12.88 2.60 1.76
CA ILE A 157 -11.99 3.39 0.91
C ILE A 157 -12.72 3.88 -0.35
N LEU A 158 -13.55 3.05 -0.99
CA LEU A 158 -14.36 3.50 -2.13
C LEU A 158 -15.37 4.57 -1.75
N ARG A 159 -16.01 4.46 -0.57
CA ARG A 159 -16.94 5.47 -0.05
C ARG A 159 -16.24 6.78 0.28
N GLU A 160 -15.06 6.72 0.88
CA GLU A 160 -14.31 7.88 1.37
C GLU A 160 -13.58 8.61 0.24
N THR A 161 -12.91 7.86 -0.63
CA THR A 161 -12.12 8.46 -1.72
C THR A 161 -12.98 8.85 -2.91
N GLN A 162 -14.17 8.24 -3.08
CA GLN A 162 -14.94 8.28 -4.32
C GLN A 162 -14.05 8.03 -5.55
N ALA A 163 -13.03 7.18 -5.40
CA ALA A 163 -12.02 6.97 -6.42
C ALA A 163 -12.64 6.26 -7.64
N ASP A 164 -13.08 7.07 -8.59
CA ASP A 164 -13.53 6.68 -9.92
C ASP A 164 -12.49 7.10 -11.01
N GLU A 165 -11.28 7.49 -10.59
CA GLU A 165 -10.28 8.15 -11.44
C GLU A 165 -8.99 7.31 -11.61
N ILE A 166 -8.42 7.36 -12.82
CA ILE A 166 -7.11 6.79 -13.14
C ILE A 166 -6.09 7.92 -13.24
N MET A 167 -5.15 8.00 -12.30
CA MET A 167 -4.04 8.95 -12.38
C MET A 167 -2.78 8.28 -12.94
N VAL A 168 -2.38 8.69 -14.15
CA VAL A 168 -1.19 8.18 -14.84
C VAL A 168 -0.05 9.17 -14.68
N ASN A 169 1.06 8.76 -14.06
CA ASN A 169 2.27 9.58 -13.94
C ASN A 169 3.47 8.85 -14.59
N GLY A 170 4.00 9.42 -15.68
CA GLY A 170 5.04 8.83 -16.51
C GLY A 170 6.37 9.59 -16.46
N GLN A 171 7.05 9.62 -15.32
CA GLN A 171 8.42 10.14 -15.22
C GLN A 171 9.46 9.13 -15.75
N ILE A 172 9.27 8.65 -16.98
CA ILE A 172 10.20 7.75 -17.67
C ILE A 172 11.16 8.61 -18.51
N PHE A 173 12.47 8.51 -18.28
CA PHE A 173 13.46 9.35 -18.98
C PHE A 173 13.88 8.78 -20.34
N ASP A 174 13.57 7.51 -20.61
CA ASP A 174 13.69 6.90 -21.92
C ASP A 174 12.48 7.27 -22.81
N HIS A 175 12.76 7.74 -24.02
CA HIS A 175 11.73 8.29 -24.91
C HIS A 175 10.73 7.22 -25.40
N GLN A 176 11.21 6.03 -25.77
CA GLN A 176 10.36 4.98 -26.32
C GLN A 176 9.53 4.31 -25.21
N ALA A 177 10.15 4.07 -24.06
CA ALA A 177 9.47 3.52 -22.90
C ALA A 177 8.40 4.48 -22.35
N ARG A 178 8.63 5.80 -22.44
CA ARG A 178 7.61 6.80 -22.05
C ARG A 178 6.38 6.73 -22.96
N LEU A 179 6.56 6.70 -24.29
CA LEU A 179 5.45 6.59 -25.23
C LEU A 179 4.69 5.27 -25.04
N HIS A 180 5.40 4.15 -24.92
CA HIS A 180 4.78 2.86 -24.68
C HIS A 180 3.98 2.80 -23.37
N SER A 181 4.44 3.46 -22.31
CA SER A 181 3.68 3.54 -21.04
C SER A 181 2.36 4.29 -21.18
N PHE A 182 2.26 5.24 -22.10
CA PHE A 182 1.01 5.95 -22.38
C PHE A 182 0.05 5.12 -23.22
N ASP A 183 0.55 4.36 -24.18
CA ASP A 183 -0.27 3.41 -24.95
C ASP A 183 -0.91 2.37 -24.02
N LEU A 184 -0.11 1.78 -23.11
CA LEU A 184 -0.61 0.85 -22.09
C LEU A 184 -1.66 1.50 -21.17
N ALA A 185 -1.48 2.77 -20.81
CA ALA A 185 -2.45 3.48 -19.99
C ALA A 185 -3.76 3.76 -20.74
N MET A 186 -3.70 3.98 -22.06
CA MET A 186 -4.87 4.18 -22.91
C MET A 186 -5.66 2.89 -23.12
N ASP A 187 -4.98 1.76 -23.31
CA ASP A 187 -5.60 0.44 -23.39
C ASP A 187 -6.40 0.11 -22.09
N VAL A 188 -5.90 0.52 -20.92
CA VAL A 188 -6.61 0.39 -19.62
C VAL A 188 -7.93 1.18 -19.62
N LYS A 189 -7.96 2.36 -20.24
CA LYS A 189 -9.18 3.18 -20.32
C LYS A 189 -10.24 2.52 -21.20
N GLU A 190 -9.84 1.92 -22.31
CA GLU A 190 -10.77 1.24 -23.22
C GLU A 190 -11.40 -0.01 -22.58
N GLU A 191 -10.63 -0.79 -21.83
CA GLU A 191 -11.13 -1.99 -21.12
C GLU A 191 -12.02 -1.65 -19.90
N LEU A 192 -11.88 -0.45 -19.32
CA LEU A 192 -12.65 -0.03 -18.14
C LEU A 192 -13.96 0.72 -18.46
N LEU A 193 -14.09 1.26 -19.67
CA LEU A 193 -15.25 2.06 -20.10
C LEU A 193 -16.13 1.37 -21.16
N GLY A 194 -15.72 0.20 -21.65
CA GLY A 194 -16.51 -0.68 -22.53
C GLY A 194 -17.21 -1.79 -21.76
#